data_AF-A0A672MHY6-F1
#
_entry.id   AF-A0A672MHY6-F1
#
_cell.length_a   1.000
_cell.length_b   1.000
_cell.length_c   1.000
_cell.angle_alpha   90.00
_cell.angle_beta   90.00
_cell.angle_gamma   90.00
#
_symmetry.space_group_name_H-M   'P 1'
#
loop_
_entity.id
_entity.type
_entity.pdbx_description
1 polymer ?
#
loop_
_entity_poly.entity_id
_entity_poly.type
_entity_poly.pdbx_seq_one_letter_code
_entity_poly.pdbx_strand_id
1 'polypeptide(L)'
;GRCFCDKCSSQKVALPRMCFVDPVRQCAECSLISQKEVEFYDKQLKVLTAGGTFLVRVDSSEKSETMVCRLSNNHRYLFLDGESHFEVELSRISSMQVLTEGSTPGGCSLRASGMVLQYKPPGSQNLQQLHMDPADDKRIASAWLAAMHKAAKFLYESRDQ
;
A
#
# COMPACT_ATOMS: atom_id res chain seq x y z
N GLY A 1 4.76 0.75 15.93
CA GLY A 1 6.02 1.16 15.30
C GLY A 1 7.15 0.43 15.96
N ARG A 2 8.11 -0.10 15.20
CA ARG A 2 9.26 -0.80 15.76
C ARG A 2 10.41 0.19 15.91
N CYS A 3 10.94 0.29 17.12
CA CYS A 3 12.17 1.02 17.37
C CYS A 3 13.33 0.15 16.88
N PHE A 4 13.84 0.43 15.68
CA PHE A 4 14.91 -0.35 15.08
C PHE A 4 16.29 0.11 15.58
N CYS A 5 16.76 -0.43 16.71
CA CYS A 5 18.17 -0.70 16.99
C CYS A 5 18.39 -1.44 18.33
N ASP A 6 18.82 -2.70 18.22
CA ASP A 6 19.72 -3.38 19.20
C ASP A 6 20.55 -4.47 18.49
N LYS A 7 19.98 -5.14 17.47
CA LYS A 7 20.59 -6.33 16.82
C LYS A 7 21.32 -6.11 15.48
N CYS A 8 21.17 -4.96 14.83
CA CYS A 8 21.66 -4.72 13.46
C CYS A 8 23.09 -4.16 13.37
N SER A 9 23.59 -3.51 14.43
CA SER A 9 25.01 -3.16 14.56
C SER A 9 25.40 -3.07 16.03
N SER A 10 26.35 -3.86 16.50
CA SER A 10 26.91 -3.74 17.87
C SER A 10 27.70 -2.43 18.11
N GLN A 11 27.66 -1.49 17.14
CA GLN A 11 28.40 -0.25 17.16
C GLN A 11 27.60 0.84 17.89
N LYS A 12 27.96 1.05 19.15
CA LYS A 12 27.44 2.16 19.97
C LYS A 12 28.21 3.43 19.63
N VAL A 13 27.55 4.41 19.02
CA VAL A 13 28.13 5.75 18.83
C VAL A 13 27.95 6.54 20.14
N ALA A 14 28.86 7.45 20.51
CA ALA A 14 28.65 8.35 21.64
C ALA A 14 27.75 9.53 21.20
N LEU A 15 26.82 9.99 22.04
CA LEU A 15 26.08 11.24 21.83
C LEU A 15 26.49 12.19 22.96
N PRO A 16 26.77 13.47 22.67
CA PRO A 16 26.81 14.50 23.69
C PRO A 16 25.44 14.54 24.38
N ARG A 17 25.37 14.14 25.65
CA ARG A 17 24.11 13.97 26.38
C ARG A 17 23.39 15.31 26.52
N MET A 18 22.14 15.38 26.07
CA MET A 18 21.20 16.45 26.40
C MET A 18 19.93 15.80 26.95
N CYS A 19 19.73 15.94 28.27
CA CYS A 19 18.71 15.29 29.07
C CYS A 19 17.30 15.85 28.80
N PHE A 20 16.61 15.37 27.77
CA PHE A 20 15.14 15.40 27.79
C PHE A 20 14.47 14.23 27.08
N VAL A 21 15.02 13.73 25.97
CA VAL A 21 14.69 12.43 25.37
C VAL A 21 15.90 11.99 24.56
N ASP A 22 16.53 10.86 24.90
CA ASP A 22 17.69 10.37 24.15
C ASP A 22 17.25 10.03 22.71
N PRO A 23 17.92 10.55 21.66
CA PRO A 23 17.56 10.24 20.28
C PRO A 23 17.61 8.72 20.05
N VAL A 24 16.56 8.16 19.45
CA VAL A 24 16.57 6.78 18.97
C VAL A 24 17.69 6.67 17.93
N ARG A 25 18.76 5.96 18.26
CA ARG A 25 19.85 5.68 17.32
C ARG A 25 19.38 4.62 16.34
N GLN A 26 19.56 4.89 15.06
CA GLN A 26 19.33 3.92 14.00
C GLN A 26 20.65 3.72 13.26
N CYS A 27 21.02 2.47 12.95
CA CYS A 27 22.11 2.23 12.01
C CYS A 27 21.71 2.73 10.61
N ALA A 28 22.67 2.84 9.68
CA ALA A 28 22.41 3.32 8.33
C ALA A 28 21.29 2.53 7.62
N GLU A 29 21.27 1.21 7.76
CA GLU A 29 20.25 0.33 7.15
C GLU A 29 18.86 0.56 7.74
N CYS A 30 18.75 0.61 9.08
CA CYS A 30 17.49 0.85 9.77
C CYS A 30 16.95 2.27 9.56
N SER A 31 17.85 3.24 9.36
CA SER A 31 17.50 4.62 9.00
C SER A 31 16.80 4.68 7.64
N LEU A 32 17.29 3.94 6.65
CA LEU A 32 16.66 3.88 5.33
C LEU A 32 15.24 3.28 5.37
N ILE A 33 15.04 2.21 6.16
CA ILE A 33 13.71 1.59 6.32
C ILE A 33 12.77 2.56 7.04
N SER A 34 13.22 3.16 8.14
CA SER A 34 12.42 4.11 8.93
C SER A 34 12.04 5.34 8.11
N GLN A 35 12.95 5.85 7.28
CA GLN A 35 12.67 6.98 6.40
C GLN A 35 11.60 6.64 5.35
N LYS A 36 11.64 5.42 4.77
CA LYS A 36 10.61 4.94 3.84
C LYS A 36 9.26 4.78 4.53
N GLU A 37 9.23 4.26 5.76
CA GLU A 37 8.00 4.18 6.57
C GLU A 37 7.41 5.56 6.84
N VAL A 38 8.24 6.51 7.30
CA VAL A 38 7.81 7.90 7.56
C VAL A 38 7.24 8.54 6.30
N GLU A 39 7.92 8.39 5.15
CA GLU A 39 7.42 8.89 3.87
C GLU A 39 6.07 8.26 3.50
N PHE A 40 5.90 6.96 3.74
CA PHE A 40 4.64 6.27 3.50
C PHE A 40 3.51 6.83 4.36
N TYR A 41 3.70 6.91 5.67
CA TYR A 41 2.66 7.38 6.59
C TYR A 41 2.33 8.86 6.43
N ASP A 42 3.30 9.71 6.08
CA ASP A 42 3.05 11.14 5.91
C ASP A 42 2.38 11.46 4.56
N LYS A 43 2.79 10.78 3.48
CA LYS A 43 2.34 11.09 2.12
C LYS A 43 1.36 10.08 1.56
N GLN A 44 1.77 8.82 1.50
CA GLN A 44 1.04 7.78 0.79
C GLN A 44 -0.27 7.44 1.50
N LEU A 45 -0.30 7.45 2.83
CA LEU A 45 -1.50 7.17 3.59
C LEU A 45 -2.63 8.16 3.28
N LYS A 46 -2.31 9.45 3.16
CA LYS A 46 -3.29 10.49 2.79
C LYS A 46 -3.85 10.27 1.39
N VAL A 47 -3.02 9.82 0.45
CA VAL A 47 -3.47 9.44 -0.90
C VAL A 47 -4.44 8.26 -0.83
N LEU A 48 -4.11 7.24 -0.04
CA LEU A 48 -4.92 6.03 0.06
C LEU A 48 -6.29 6.29 0.69
N THR A 49 -6.36 7.11 1.75
CA THR A 49 -7.60 7.46 2.43
C THR A 49 -8.46 8.46 1.65
N ALA A 50 -7.84 9.37 0.87
CA ALA A 50 -8.56 10.24 -0.06
C ALA A 50 -9.26 9.46 -1.17
N GLY A 51 -8.66 8.35 -1.60
CA GLY A 51 -9.23 7.44 -2.59
C GLY A 51 -8.93 7.82 -4.04
N GLY A 52 -9.36 6.94 -4.94
CA GLY A 52 -9.29 7.13 -6.40
C GLY A 52 -10.49 6.48 -7.08
N THR A 53 -10.79 6.90 -8.31
CA THR A 53 -11.92 6.34 -9.08
C THR A 53 -11.40 5.31 -10.08
N PHE A 54 -12.00 4.12 -10.06
CA PHE A 54 -11.58 2.97 -10.86
C PHE A 54 -12.79 2.29 -11.51
N LEU A 55 -12.56 1.72 -12.68
CA LEU A 55 -13.41 0.68 -13.25
C LEU A 55 -13.03 -0.64 -12.58
N VAL A 56 -13.96 -1.19 -11.81
CA VAL A 56 -13.79 -2.42 -11.04
C VAL A 56 -14.50 -3.56 -11.74
N ARG A 57 -13.80 -4.66 -11.92
CA ARG A 57 -14.35 -5.93 -12.41
C ARG A 57 -14.10 -7.01 -11.38
N VAL A 58 -15.16 -7.74 -11.06
CA VAL A 58 -15.14 -8.86 -10.13
C VAL A 58 -14.97 -10.16 -10.92
N ASP A 59 -13.96 -10.95 -10.58
CA ASP A 59 -13.55 -12.17 -11.27
C ASP A 59 -13.49 -11.96 -12.80
N SER A 60 -14.01 -12.92 -13.58
CA SER A 60 -14.12 -12.84 -15.04
C SER A 60 -15.48 -12.29 -15.49
N SER A 61 -16.12 -11.42 -14.69
CA SER A 61 -17.35 -10.75 -15.10
C SER A 61 -17.09 -9.83 -16.30
N GLU A 62 -17.93 -9.87 -17.32
CA GLU A 62 -17.86 -8.91 -18.44
C GLU A 62 -18.32 -7.50 -18.02
N LYS A 63 -19.05 -7.38 -16.90
CA LYS A 63 -19.52 -6.10 -16.38
C LYS A 63 -18.45 -5.46 -15.50
N SER A 64 -17.97 -4.28 -15.89
CA SER A 64 -17.21 -3.38 -15.03
C SER A 64 -18.11 -2.30 -14.45
N GLU A 65 -17.80 -1.84 -13.24
CA GLU A 65 -18.52 -0.81 -12.52
C GLU A 65 -17.55 0.32 -12.13
N THR A 66 -17.96 1.58 -12.30
CA THR A 66 -17.16 2.72 -11.82
C THR A 66 -17.34 2.86 -10.32
N MET A 67 -16.26 2.69 -9.55
CA MET A 67 -16.27 2.74 -8.09
C MET A 67 -15.19 3.68 -7.55
N VAL A 68 -15.48 4.31 -6.43
CA VAL A 68 -14.50 5.03 -5.62
C VAL A 68 -13.84 4.05 -4.67
N CYS A 69 -12.53 3.89 -4.79
CA CYS A 69 -11.74 2.98 -3.99
C CYS A 69 -10.89 3.76 -2.98
N ARG A 70 -11.03 3.44 -1.70
CA ARG A 70 -10.32 4.14 -0.61
C ARG A 70 -9.96 3.22 0.54
N LEU A 71 -8.88 3.56 1.24
CA LEU A 71 -8.50 2.92 2.48
C LEU A 71 -9.35 3.45 3.63
N SER A 72 -9.81 2.55 4.50
CA SER A 72 -10.57 2.90 5.71
C SER A 72 -9.73 3.73 6.69
N ASN A 73 -10.37 4.54 7.53
CA ASN A 73 -9.68 5.41 8.51
C ASN A 73 -8.89 4.62 9.58
N ASN A 74 -9.29 3.38 9.84
CA ASN A 74 -8.55 2.46 10.72
C ASN A 74 -7.49 1.63 9.96
N HIS A 75 -7.32 1.89 8.66
CA HIS A 75 -6.35 1.25 7.76
C HIS A 75 -6.45 -0.28 7.73
N ARG A 76 -7.67 -0.80 7.83
CA ARG A 76 -7.95 -2.25 7.93
C ARG A 76 -8.74 -2.78 6.75
N TYR A 77 -9.43 -1.91 6.03
CA TYR A 77 -10.31 -2.29 4.92
C TYR A 77 -10.05 -1.39 3.71
N LEU A 78 -10.21 -1.96 2.52
CA LEU A 78 -10.45 -1.20 1.29
C LEU A 78 -11.95 -1.17 1.05
N PHE A 79 -12.49 0.04 0.90
CA PHE A 79 -13.86 0.25 0.48
C PHE A 79 -13.88 0.53 -1.02
N LEU A 80 -14.76 -0.17 -1.73
CA LEU A 80 -15.07 0.10 -3.13
C LEU A 80 -16.56 0.47 -3.16
N ASP A 81 -16.81 1.77 -3.30
CA ASP A 81 -18.12 2.40 -3.20
C ASP A 81 -18.60 2.79 -4.63
N GLY A 82 -19.71 2.21 -5.10
CA GLY A 82 -20.32 2.47 -6.42
C GLY A 82 -21.85 2.35 -6.39
N GLU A 83 -22.45 1.73 -7.39
CA GLU A 83 -23.82 1.17 -7.27
C GLU A 83 -23.84 0.01 -6.27
N SER A 84 -22.77 -0.77 -6.28
CA SER A 84 -22.48 -1.84 -5.33
C SER A 84 -21.55 -1.35 -4.23
N HIS A 85 -21.53 -2.05 -3.09
CA HIS A 85 -20.60 -1.77 -1.98
C HIS A 85 -19.76 -3.01 -1.68
N PHE A 86 -18.43 -2.89 -1.77
CA PHE A 86 -17.51 -3.96 -1.39
C PHE A 86 -16.57 -3.51 -0.28
N GLU A 87 -16.37 -4.41 0.68
CA GLU A 87 -15.40 -4.22 1.77
C GLU A 87 -14.38 -5.35 1.74
N VAL A 88 -13.13 -5.01 1.47
CA VAL A 88 -12.03 -5.97 1.45
C VAL A 88 -11.15 -5.75 2.67
N GLU A 89 -11.19 -6.69 3.62
CA GLU A 89 -10.30 -6.68 4.78
C GLU A 89 -8.86 -6.94 4.33
N LEU A 90 -7.92 -6.06 4.69
CA LEU A 90 -6.52 -6.17 4.25
C LEU A 90 -5.86 -7.47 4.71
N SER A 91 -6.25 -8.00 5.88
CA SER A 91 -5.74 -9.27 6.42
C SER A 91 -6.14 -10.49 5.57
N ARG A 92 -7.19 -10.36 4.75
CA ARG A 92 -7.72 -11.41 3.88
C ARG A 92 -7.19 -11.33 2.45
N ILE A 93 -6.34 -10.34 2.16
CA ILE A 93 -5.68 -10.22 0.87
C ILE A 93 -4.61 -11.31 0.75
N SER A 94 -4.76 -12.15 -0.26
CA SER A 94 -3.79 -13.19 -0.59
C SER A 94 -2.67 -12.63 -1.46
N SER A 95 -3.02 -11.91 -2.52
CA SER A 95 -2.05 -11.33 -3.45
C SER A 95 -2.54 -9.97 -3.97
N MET A 96 -1.60 -9.08 -4.30
CA MET A 96 -1.85 -7.75 -4.83
C MET A 96 -0.76 -7.44 -5.85
N GLN A 97 -1.18 -7.20 -7.08
CA GLN A 97 -0.28 -6.91 -8.19
C GLN A 97 -0.69 -5.60 -8.85
N VAL A 98 0.21 -4.62 -8.85
CA VAL A 98 0.01 -3.38 -9.59
C VAL A 98 0.54 -3.57 -11.01
N LEU A 99 -0.34 -3.33 -11.98
CA LEU A 99 -0.03 -3.36 -13.39
C LEU A 99 0.65 -2.03 -13.78
N THR A 100 1.70 -2.11 -14.57
CA THR A 100 2.47 -0.95 -15.00
C THR A 100 2.59 -0.93 -16.52
N GLU A 101 2.37 0.23 -17.12
CA GLU A 101 2.55 0.44 -18.55
C GLU A 101 3.78 1.29 -18.84
N GLY A 102 4.57 0.85 -19.84
CA GLY A 102 5.71 1.56 -20.39
C GLY A 102 7.05 1.18 -19.76
N SER A 103 7.89 0.46 -20.49
CA SER A 103 9.33 0.37 -20.23
C SER A 103 10.04 1.47 -21.03
N THR A 104 10.38 2.59 -20.37
CA THR A 104 11.35 3.52 -20.96
C THR A 104 12.77 3.05 -20.61
N PRO A 105 13.67 2.84 -21.59
CA PRO A 105 15.07 2.53 -21.33
C PRO A 105 15.74 3.81 -20.81
N GLY A 106 15.61 4.06 -19.50
CA GLY A 106 16.08 5.30 -18.89
C GLY A 106 15.63 5.55 -17.44
N GLY A 107 14.88 4.65 -16.81
CA GLY A 107 14.70 4.65 -15.35
C GLY A 107 13.83 5.77 -14.78
N CYS A 108 12.93 6.37 -15.56
CA CYS A 108 12.03 7.42 -15.06
C CYS A 108 10.55 7.00 -15.17
N SER A 109 9.99 6.60 -14.03
CA SER A 109 8.56 6.42 -13.70
C SER A 109 7.78 5.38 -14.54
N LEU A 110 7.76 4.12 -14.08
CA LEU A 110 6.70 3.15 -14.42
C LEU A 110 5.36 3.75 -13.96
N ARG A 111 4.46 4.07 -14.89
CA ARG A 111 3.11 4.54 -14.54
C ARG A 111 2.25 3.33 -14.22
N ALA A 112 1.71 3.30 -13.01
CA ALA A 112 0.73 2.29 -12.64
C ALA A 112 -0.53 2.49 -13.50
N SER A 113 -0.89 1.46 -14.25
CA SER A 113 -2.00 1.43 -15.20
C SER A 113 -3.20 0.64 -14.72
N GLY A 114 -3.05 -0.14 -13.64
CA GLY A 114 -4.14 -0.88 -13.02
C GLY A 114 -3.65 -1.67 -11.81
N MET A 115 -4.56 -2.43 -11.18
CA MET A 115 -4.22 -3.35 -10.10
C MET A 115 -5.14 -4.57 -10.12
N VAL A 116 -4.56 -5.70 -9.77
CA VAL A 116 -5.26 -6.95 -9.55
C VAL A 116 -5.10 -7.35 -8.09
N LEU A 117 -6.21 -7.58 -7.42
CA LEU A 117 -6.29 -7.93 -6.00
C LEU A 117 -6.96 -9.29 -5.85
N GLN A 118 -6.32 -10.23 -5.18
CA GLN A 118 -6.94 -11.50 -4.80
C GLN A 118 -7.16 -11.53 -3.30
N TYR A 119 -8.39 -11.81 -2.88
CA TYR A 119 -8.75 -11.87 -1.47
C TYR A 119 -9.74 -13.00 -1.20
N LYS A 120 -9.91 -13.32 0.09
CA LYS A 120 -10.86 -14.34 0.55
C LYS A 120 -12.05 -13.67 1.23
N PRO A 121 -13.24 -13.65 0.60
CA PRO A 121 -14.44 -13.02 1.18
C PRO A 121 -14.82 -13.67 2.52
N PRO A 122 -15.46 -12.91 3.45
CA PRO A 122 -15.99 -13.50 4.67
C PRO A 122 -17.04 -14.56 4.34
N GLY A 123 -16.92 -15.74 4.96
CA GLY A 123 -17.83 -16.86 4.73
C GLY A 123 -17.53 -17.72 3.49
N SER A 124 -16.58 -17.32 2.63
CA SER A 124 -16.16 -18.11 1.46
C SER A 124 -14.80 -18.78 1.68
N GLN A 125 -14.63 -19.99 1.15
CA GLN A 125 -13.32 -20.64 1.05
C GLN A 125 -12.59 -20.29 -0.25
N ASN A 126 -13.32 -19.79 -1.25
CA ASN A 126 -12.79 -19.50 -2.58
C ASN A 126 -12.16 -18.11 -2.63
N LEU A 127 -11.07 -18.01 -3.38
CA LEU A 127 -10.46 -16.72 -3.71
C LEU A 127 -11.33 -15.98 -4.71
N GLN A 128 -11.46 -14.68 -4.51
CA GLN A 128 -12.12 -13.76 -5.41
C GLN A 128 -11.08 -12.76 -5.93
N GLN A 129 -11.19 -12.39 -7.19
CA GLN A 129 -10.27 -11.47 -7.85
C GLN A 129 -10.98 -10.16 -8.18
N LEU A 130 -10.35 -9.03 -7.86
CA LEU A 130 -10.77 -7.70 -8.30
C LEU A 130 -9.74 -7.17 -9.26
N HIS A 131 -10.19 -6.76 -10.43
CA HIS A 131 -9.42 -5.99 -11.39
C HIS A 131 -9.85 -4.53 -11.28
N MET A 132 -8.88 -3.64 -11.17
CA MET A 132 -9.10 -2.20 -10.97
C MET A 132 -8.31 -1.44 -12.03
N ASP A 133 -9.01 -0.84 -12.97
CA ASP A 133 -8.45 -0.02 -14.02
C ASP A 133 -8.80 1.46 -13.75
N PRO A 134 -7.89 2.43 -13.94
CA PRO A 134 -8.21 3.85 -13.80
C PRO A 134 -9.40 4.23 -14.68
N ALA A 135 -10.39 4.93 -14.09
CA ALA A 135 -11.51 5.47 -14.85
C ALA A 135 -11.10 6.79 -15.53
N ASP A 136 -11.58 7.93 -15.04
CA ASP A 136 -11.37 9.23 -15.69
C ASP A 136 -10.11 9.96 -15.18
N ASP A 137 -9.91 10.04 -13.86
CA ASP A 137 -8.74 10.72 -13.27
C ASP A 137 -7.54 9.78 -13.17
N LYS A 138 -6.86 9.59 -14.30
CA LYS A 138 -5.66 8.75 -14.40
C LYS A 138 -4.52 9.23 -13.50
N ARG A 139 -4.46 10.52 -13.12
CA ARG A 139 -3.38 11.04 -12.28
C ARG A 139 -3.59 10.64 -10.83
N ILE A 140 -4.78 10.88 -10.29
CA ILE A 140 -5.13 10.47 -8.91
C ILE A 140 -5.10 8.95 -8.81
N ALA A 141 -5.70 8.24 -9.77
CA ALA A 141 -5.70 6.79 -9.80
C ALA A 141 -4.28 6.21 -9.85
N SER A 142 -3.39 6.72 -10.71
CA SER A 142 -2.01 6.23 -10.78
C SER A 142 -1.22 6.51 -9.49
N ALA A 143 -1.42 7.68 -8.86
CA ALA A 143 -0.83 7.97 -7.55
C ALA A 143 -1.35 7.02 -6.46
N TRP A 144 -2.64 6.72 -6.46
CA TRP A 144 -3.26 5.78 -5.53
C TRP A 144 -2.75 4.35 -5.73
N LEU A 145 -2.63 3.88 -6.98
CA LEU A 145 -2.04 2.58 -7.31
C LEU A 145 -0.58 2.48 -6.87
N ALA A 146 0.22 3.53 -7.07
CA ALA A 146 1.60 3.58 -6.61
C ALA A 146 1.70 3.55 -5.07
N ALA A 147 0.78 4.25 -4.39
CA ALA A 147 0.67 4.20 -2.94
C ALA A 147 0.29 2.80 -2.44
N MET A 148 -0.64 2.11 -3.11
CA MET A 148 -1.02 0.73 -2.78
C MET A 148 0.12 -0.25 -3.02
N HIS A 149 0.90 -0.09 -4.10
CA HIS A 149 2.09 -0.91 -4.32
C HIS A 149 3.10 -0.77 -3.17
N LYS A 150 3.30 0.45 -2.65
CA LYS A 150 4.14 0.68 -1.45
C LYS A 150 3.50 0.02 -0.22
N ALA A 151 2.18 0.13 -0.04
CA ALA A 151 1.45 -0.47 1.08
C ALA A 151 1.54 -2.01 1.08
N ALA A 152 1.45 -2.64 -0.09
CA ALA A 152 1.52 -4.08 -0.25
C ALA A 152 2.81 -4.66 0.30
N LYS A 153 3.94 -3.96 0.12
CA LYS A 153 5.23 -4.37 0.69
C LYS A 153 5.17 -4.48 2.20
N PHE A 154 4.59 -3.48 2.88
CA PHE A 154 4.39 -3.53 4.33
C PHE A 154 3.43 -4.65 4.76
N LEU A 155 2.40 -4.94 3.97
CA LEU A 155 1.48 -6.04 4.25
C LEU A 155 2.19 -7.40 4.18
N TYR A 156 3.02 -7.65 3.17
CA TYR A 156 3.77 -8.91 3.04
C TYR A 156 4.88 -9.05 4.07
N GLU A 157 5.67 -8.00 4.29
CA GLU A 157 6.73 -7.98 5.32
C GLU A 157 6.19 -8.16 6.74
N SER A 158 4.91 -7.88 6.98
CA SER A 158 4.23 -8.15 8.25
C SER A 158 3.81 -9.61 8.43
N ARG A 159 3.63 -10.37 7.34
CA ARG A 159 3.16 -11.77 7.35
C ARG A 159 4.31 -12.78 7.46
N ASP A 160 5.50 -12.41 7.00
CA ASP A 160 6.72 -13.24 7.11
C ASP A 160 7.35 -13.21 8.52
N GLN A 161 6.58 -12.85 9.56
CA GLN A 161 6.99 -12.73 10.96
C GLN A 161 6.05 -13.51 11.89
#